data_AF-A0AAV0D552-F1
#
_entry.id   AF-A0AAV0D552-F1
#
_cell.length_a   1.000
_cell.length_b   1.000
_cell.length_c   1.000
_cell.angle_alpha   90.00
_cell.angle_beta   90.00
_cell.angle_gamma   90.00
#
_symmetry.space_group_name_H-M   'P 1'
#
loop_
_entity.id
_entity.type
_entity.pdbx_description
1 polymer ?
#
loop_
_entity_poly.entity_id
_entity_poly.type
_entity_poly.pdbx_seq_one_letter_code
_entity_poly.pdbx_strand_id
1 'polypeptide(L)'
;MMKNKSEVKTHMLNFYNLILTQFHTKIKIIRTDNETKFIFPSFYIDNGIIHQLSCVETPQQNARVEREHQHILQVARSLLFQSCLPITFWSDCILTDVHIINRIPTAILNNRSPYELLYG
;
A
#
# COMPACT_ATOMS: atom_id res chain seq x y z
N MET A 1 -0.40 -11.94 4.66
CA MET A 1 -1.64 -11.14 4.56
C MET A 1 -2.12 -10.84 5.98
N MET A 2 -2.56 -9.61 6.25
CA MET A 2 -3.01 -9.20 7.59
C MET A 2 -4.24 -10.03 8.00
N LYS A 3 -4.22 -10.67 9.17
CA LYS A 3 -5.35 -11.49 9.65
C LYS A 3 -6.28 -10.68 10.54
N ASN A 4 -5.71 -9.82 11.39
CA ASN A 4 -6.46 -8.98 12.33
C ASN A 4 -6.13 -7.50 12.18
N LYS A 5 -7.13 -6.63 12.43
CA LYS A 5 -6.94 -5.16 12.43
C LYS A 5 -5.94 -4.68 13.49
N SER A 6 -5.70 -5.45 14.56
CA SER A 6 -4.69 -5.14 15.58
C SER A 6 -3.25 -5.18 15.05
N GLU A 7 -3.01 -5.86 13.93
CA GLU A 7 -1.67 -5.98 13.33
C GLU A 7 -1.24 -4.71 12.57
N VAL A 8 -2.15 -3.75 12.34
CA VAL A 8 -1.87 -2.53 11.56
C VAL A 8 -0.65 -1.79 12.08
N LYS A 9 -0.56 -1.58 13.41
CA LYS A 9 0.58 -0.90 14.03
C LYS A 9 1.90 -1.62 13.75
N THR A 10 1.91 -2.94 13.87
CA THR A 10 3.11 -3.77 13.63
C THR A 10 3.54 -3.70 12.17
N HIS A 11 2.60 -3.83 11.23
CA HIS A 11 2.90 -3.73 9.80
C HIS A 11 3.41 -2.34 9.41
N MET A 12 2.86 -1.27 9.98
CA MET A 12 3.33 0.10 9.76
C MET A 12 4.75 0.32 10.27
N LEU A 13 5.08 -0.20 11.45
CA LEU A 13 6.43 -0.14 12.00
C LEU A 13 7.43 -0.90 11.13
N ASN A 14 7.08 -2.11 10.71
CA ASN A 14 7.91 -2.93 9.83
C ASN A 14 8.15 -2.23 8.48
N PHE A 15 7.11 -1.61 7.91
CA PHE A 15 7.20 -0.86 6.66
C PHE A 15 8.10 0.38 6.80
N TYR A 16 7.96 1.15 7.88
CA TYR A 16 8.82 2.29 8.16
C TYR A 16 10.29 1.87 8.25
N ASN A 17 10.59 0.84 9.04
CA ASN A 17 11.95 0.33 9.20
C ASN A 17 12.54 -0.20 7.89
N LEU A 18 11.72 -0.87 7.06
CA LEU A 18 12.14 -1.32 5.74
C LEU A 18 12.53 -0.13 4.86
N ILE A 19 11.71 0.93 4.81
CA ILE A 19 12.03 2.11 4.00
C ILE A 19 13.31 2.81 4.50
N LEU A 20 13.43 2.95 5.81
CA LEU A 20 14.56 3.60 6.44
C LEU A 20 15.88 2.87 6.17
N THR A 21 15.86 1.53 6.19
CA THR A 21 17.07 0.71 6.08
C THR A 21 17.43 0.38 4.63
N GLN A 22 16.47 -0.01 3.80
CA GLN A 22 16.73 -0.48 2.44
C GLN A 22 16.89 0.66 1.44
N PHE A 23 16.27 1.82 1.70
CA PHE A 23 16.29 2.97 0.78
C PHE A 23 16.88 4.23 1.42
N HIS A 24 17.42 4.13 2.64
CA HIS A 24 18.01 5.25 3.39
C HIS A 24 17.12 6.50 3.45
N THR A 25 15.80 6.29 3.42
CA THR A 25 14.81 7.36 3.28
C THR A 25 13.97 7.47 4.54
N LYS A 26 13.83 8.69 5.07
CA LYS A 26 12.93 8.96 6.21
C LYS A 26 11.55 9.38 5.69
N ILE A 27 10.51 8.66 6.11
CA ILE A 27 9.12 9.06 5.87
C ILE A 27 8.85 10.34 6.66
N LYS A 28 8.44 11.41 5.98
CA LYS A 28 8.16 12.71 6.62
C LYS A 28 6.71 12.90 6.99
N ILE A 29 5.80 12.41 6.15
CA ILE A 29 4.37 12.63 6.27
C ILE A 29 3.66 11.31 5.97
N ILE A 30 2.73 10.92 6.83
CA ILE A 30 1.80 9.82 6.59
C ILE A 30 0.39 10.41 6.66
N ARG A 31 -0.42 10.15 5.63
CA ARG A 31 -1.84 10.53 5.63
C ARG A 31 -2.70 9.28 5.72
N THR A 32 -3.65 9.24 6.65
CA THR A 32 -4.63 8.16 6.79
C THR A 32 -6.04 8.72 6.83
N ASP A 33 -7.02 7.84 6.68
CA ASP A 33 -8.38 8.15 7.06
C ASP A 33 -8.49 8.38 8.58
N ASN A 34 -9.67 8.85 9.01
CA ASN A 34 -10.01 9.05 10.43
C ASN A 34 -10.26 7.72 11.18
N GLU A 35 -9.79 6.58 10.68
CA GLU A 35 -9.95 5.33 11.40
C GLU A 35 -9.04 5.26 12.63
N THR A 36 -9.64 4.83 13.75
CA THR A 36 -8.96 4.72 15.06
C THR A 36 -7.77 3.76 15.04
N LYS A 37 -7.75 2.78 14.12
CA LYS A 37 -6.65 1.82 13.96
C LYS A 37 -5.31 2.49 13.59
N PHE A 38 -5.33 3.70 13.02
CA PHE A 38 -4.14 4.47 12.64
C PHE A 38 -3.69 5.48 13.70
N ILE A 39 -4.41 5.57 14.82
CA ILE A 39 -4.14 6.53 15.89
C ILE A 39 -3.17 5.89 16.90
N PHE A 40 -1.87 6.06 16.65
CA PHE A 40 -0.79 5.64 17.55
C PHE A 40 0.29 6.74 17.66
N PRO A 41 0.03 7.84 18.38
CA PRO A 41 0.85 9.06 18.36
C PRO A 41 2.33 8.86 18.71
N SER A 42 2.66 7.92 19.60
CA SER A 42 4.06 7.65 19.96
C SER A 42 4.91 7.26 18.76
N PHE A 43 4.42 6.38 17.89
CA PHE A 43 5.17 6.00 16.67
C PHE A 43 5.45 7.19 15.76
N TYR A 44 4.49 8.11 15.59
CA TYR A 44 4.70 9.27 14.73
C TYR A 44 5.67 10.28 15.36
N ILE A 45 5.50 10.57 16.65
CA ILE A 45 6.34 11.52 17.39
C ILE A 45 7.79 11.01 17.47
N ASP A 46 7.98 9.75 17.89
CA ASP A 46 9.29 9.14 18.10
C ASP A 46 10.11 9.09 16.80
N ASN A 47 9.44 8.99 15.65
CA ASN A 47 10.06 8.93 14.33
C ASN A 47 10.05 10.26 13.56
N GLY A 48 9.53 11.34 14.16
CA GLY A 48 9.45 12.67 13.54
C GLY A 48 8.52 12.73 12.31
N ILE A 49 7.49 11.89 12.28
CA ILE A 49 6.52 11.80 11.18
C ILE A 49 5.34 12.73 11.47
N ILE A 50 4.97 13.56 10.49
CA ILE A 50 3.73 14.33 10.54
C ILE A 50 2.58 13.43 10.13
N HIS A 51 1.72 13.06 11.09
CA HIS A 51 0.49 12.33 10.81
C HIS A 51 -0.63 13.29 10.40
N GLN A 52 -1.17 13.10 9.19
CA GLN A 52 -2.29 13.86 8.67
C GLN A 52 -3.53 12.96 8.60
N LEU A 53 -4.66 13.48 9.06
CA LEU A 53 -5.94 12.80 8.95
C LEU A 53 -6.74 13.45 7.81
N SER A 54 -7.34 12.62 6.95
CA SER A 54 -8.27 13.13 5.94
C SER A 54 -9.53 13.68 6.61
N CYS A 55 -10.06 14.78 6.10
CA CYS A 55 -11.30 15.36 6.62
C CYS A 55 -12.48 14.41 6.36
N VAL A 56 -13.42 14.38 7.30
CA VAL A 56 -14.69 13.66 7.16
C VAL A 56 -15.41 14.18 5.91
N GLU A 57 -16.05 13.28 5.16
CA GLU A 57 -16.78 13.60 3.92
C GLU A 57 -15.93 14.19 2.76
N THR A 58 -14.60 14.04 2.81
CA THR A 58 -13.70 14.44 1.71
C THR A 58 -12.97 13.24 1.07
N PRO A 59 -13.69 12.29 0.44
CA PRO A 59 -13.09 11.08 -0.14
C PRO A 59 -12.02 11.37 -1.20
N GLN A 60 -12.04 12.55 -1.81
CA GLN A 60 -11.03 13.01 -2.77
C GLN A 60 -9.63 13.05 -2.17
N GLN A 61 -9.48 13.30 -0.85
CA GLN A 61 -8.18 13.35 -0.18
C GLN A 61 -7.48 11.98 -0.14
N ASN A 62 -8.25 10.89 -0.15
CA ASN A 62 -7.75 9.51 -0.16
C ASN A 62 -7.98 8.81 -1.51
N ALA A 63 -8.55 9.51 -2.49
CA ALA A 63 -8.98 8.91 -3.76
C ALA A 63 -7.86 8.23 -4.55
N ARG A 64 -6.59 8.61 -4.35
CA ARG A 64 -5.47 7.91 -4.98
C ARG A 64 -5.30 6.51 -4.39
N VAL A 65 -5.27 6.39 -3.07
CA VAL A 65 -5.13 5.10 -2.38
C VAL A 65 -6.32 4.20 -2.68
N GLU A 66 -7.53 4.77 -2.65
CA GLU A 66 -8.76 4.03 -2.97
C GLU A 66 -8.76 3.50 -4.41
N ARG A 67 -8.36 4.32 -5.39
CA ARG A 67 -8.27 3.88 -6.79
C ARG A 67 -7.25 2.78 -7.00
N GLU A 68 -6.06 2.90 -6.41
CA GLU A 68 -5.03 1.86 -6.48
C GLU A 68 -5.49 0.56 -5.81
N HIS A 69 -6.15 0.67 -4.64
CA HIS A 69 -6.69 -0.50 -3.95
C HIS A 69 -7.76 -1.21 -4.79
N GLN A 70 -8.71 -0.45 -5.36
CA GLN A 70 -9.72 -1.00 -6.27
C GLN A 70 -9.10 -1.62 -7.53
N HIS A 71 -8.07 -1.00 -8.09
CA HIS A 71 -7.36 -1.55 -9.25
C HIS A 71 -6.76 -2.92 -8.94
N ILE A 72 -6.04 -3.05 -7.81
CA ILE A 72 -5.45 -4.32 -7.36
C ILE A 72 -6.53 -5.39 -7.18
N LEU A 73 -7.64 -5.07 -6.51
CA LEU A 73 -8.71 -6.03 -6.28
C LEU A 73 -9.38 -6.49 -7.58
N GLN A 74 -9.53 -5.59 -8.56
CA GLN A 74 -10.12 -5.93 -9.85
C GLN A 74 -9.20 -6.83 -10.66
N VAL A 75 -7.91 -6.52 -10.76
CA VAL A 75 -6.97 -7.35 -11.54
C VAL A 75 -6.76 -8.71 -10.87
N ALA A 76 -6.61 -8.76 -9.54
CA ALA A 76 -6.55 -10.02 -8.80
C ALA A 76 -7.80 -10.91 -9.05
N ARG A 77 -9.00 -10.31 -9.11
CA ARG A 77 -10.24 -11.02 -9.45
C ARG A 77 -10.26 -11.53 -10.88
N SER A 78 -9.81 -10.73 -11.84
CA SER A 78 -9.66 -11.16 -13.22
C SER A 78 -8.67 -12.32 -13.35
N LEU A 79 -7.54 -12.28 -12.64
CA LEU A 79 -6.56 -13.37 -12.61
C LEU A 79 -7.15 -14.66 -12.05
N LEU A 80 -7.87 -14.59 -10.92
CA LEU A 80 -8.51 -15.75 -10.31
C LEU A 80 -9.53 -16.38 -11.27
N PHE A 81 -10.36 -15.55 -11.92
CA PHE A 81 -11.37 -16.02 -12.86
C PHE A 81 -10.74 -16.65 -14.12
N GLN A 82 -9.76 -15.97 -14.71
CA GLN A 82 -9.09 -16.42 -15.94
C GLN A 82 -8.29 -17.72 -15.74
N SER A 83 -7.73 -17.91 -14.55
CA SER A 83 -6.96 -19.12 -14.21
C SER A 83 -7.83 -20.30 -13.77
N CYS A 84 -9.16 -20.12 -13.66
CA CYS A 84 -10.10 -21.12 -13.16
C CYS A 84 -9.70 -21.70 -11.78
N LEU A 85 -9.03 -20.89 -10.95
CA LEU A 85 -8.55 -21.33 -9.64
C LEU A 85 -9.64 -21.20 -8.56
N PRO A 86 -9.66 -22.10 -7.57
CA PRO A 86 -10.52 -21.96 -6.39
C PRO A 86 -10.23 -20.66 -5.61
N ILE A 87 -11.25 -20.13 -4.92
CA ILE A 87 -11.15 -18.91 -4.10
C ILE A 87 -10.09 -18.98 -3.00
N THR A 88 -9.63 -20.18 -2.61
CA THR A 88 -8.53 -20.37 -1.66
C THR A 88 -7.22 -19.72 -2.10
N PHE A 89 -7.02 -19.55 -3.42
CA PHE A 89 -5.85 -18.89 -4.01
C PHE A 89 -5.98 -17.37 -4.10
N TRP A 90 -7.05 -16.77 -3.55
CA TRP A 90 -7.28 -15.33 -3.61
C TRP A 90 -6.09 -14.50 -3.12
N SER A 91 -5.45 -14.90 -2.02
CA SER A 91 -4.26 -14.22 -1.50
C SER A 91 -3.09 -14.29 -2.47
N ASP A 92 -2.89 -15.43 -3.13
CA ASP A 92 -1.81 -15.61 -4.11
C ASP A 92 -2.07 -14.79 -5.38
N CYS A 93 -3.33 -14.68 -5.81
CA CYS A 93 -3.73 -13.81 -6.91
C CYS A 93 -3.45 -12.33 -6.60
N ILE A 94 -3.73 -11.86 -5.38
CA ILE A 94 -3.39 -10.48 -4.96
C ILE A 94 -1.87 -10.27 -4.95
N LEU A 95 -1.10 -11.22 -4.41
CA LEU A 95 0.36 -11.10 -4.39
C LEU A 95 0.94 -11.08 -5.80
N THR A 96 0.41 -11.93 -6.68
CA THR A 96 0.80 -12.00 -8.11
C THR A 96 0.46 -10.69 -8.81
N ASP A 97 -0.73 -10.16 -8.57
CA ASP A 97 -1.16 -8.90 -9.16
C ASP A 97 -0.26 -7.72 -8.74
N VAL A 98 -0.01 -7.56 -7.44
CA VAL A 98 0.90 -6.53 -6.92
C VAL A 98 2.31 -6.69 -7.52
N HIS A 99 2.78 -7.93 -7.71
CA HIS A 99 4.05 -8.18 -8.37
C HIS A 99 4.06 -7.72 -9.82
N ILE A 100 2.98 -8.00 -10.56
CA ILE A 100 2.82 -7.61 -11.97
C ILE A 100 2.71 -6.09 -12.10
N ILE A 101 1.79 -5.45 -11.38
CA ILE A 101 1.55 -4.00 -11.46
C ILE A 101 2.83 -3.21 -11.20
N ASN A 102 3.64 -3.61 -10.22
CA ASN A 102 4.90 -2.92 -9.92
C ASN A 102 5.99 -3.12 -10.98
N ARG A 103 5.85 -4.09 -11.88
CA ARG A 103 6.84 -4.41 -12.93
C ARG A 103 6.37 -4.08 -14.34
N ILE A 104 5.12 -3.63 -14.51
CA ILE A 104 4.62 -3.17 -15.79
C ILE A 104 5.15 -1.74 -16.05
N PRO A 105 5.80 -1.49 -17.20
CA PRO A 105 6.16 -0.15 -17.63
C PRO A 105 4.92 0.72 -17.88
N THR A 106 4.99 2.00 -17.52
CA THR A 106 3.88 2.93 -17.77
C THR A 106 4.36 4.16 -18.53
N ALA A 107 3.52 4.68 -19.42
CA ALA A 107 3.84 5.88 -20.22
C ALA A 107 4.10 7.11 -19.34
N ILE A 108 3.42 7.21 -18.20
CA ILE A 108 3.60 8.29 -17.21
C ILE A 108 5.02 8.28 -16.62
N LEU A 109 5.67 7.13 -16.59
CA LEU A 109 7.01 6.92 -16.05
C LEU A 109 8.06 6.75 -17.16
N ASN A 110 7.83 7.35 -18.34
CA ASN A 110 8.71 7.25 -19.52
C ASN A 110 8.99 5.78 -19.92
N ASN A 111 7.97 4.93 -19.89
CA ASN A 111 8.06 3.49 -20.15
C ASN A 111 9.05 2.76 -19.23
N ARG A 112 9.21 3.23 -18.00
CA ARG A 112 9.83 2.48 -16.89
C ARG A 112 8.76 1.95 -15.95
N SER A 113 9.07 0.86 -15.29
CA SER A 113 8.23 0.29 -14.24
C SER A 113 8.48 0.97 -12.88
N PRO A 114 7.50 0.98 -11.97
CA PRO A 114 7.71 1.42 -10.59
C PRO A 114 8.86 0.71 -9.89
N TYR A 115 9.03 -0.60 -10.14
CA TYR A 115 10.13 -1.40 -9.62
C TYR A 115 11.50 -0.89 -10.09
N GLU A 116 11.64 -0.59 -11.39
CA GLU A 116 12.89 -0.04 -11.93
C GLU A 116 13.20 1.33 -11.35
N LEU A 117 12.21 2.20 -11.15
CA LEU A 117 12.44 3.52 -10.54
C LEU A 117 12.85 3.46 -9.07
N LEU A 118 12.46 2.39 -8.37
CA LEU A 118 12.74 2.24 -6.95
C LEU A 118 14.08 1.54 -6.68
N TYR A 119 14.47 0.58 -7.53
CA TYR A 119 15.64 -0.27 -7.32
C TYR A 119 16.78 -0.07 -8.34
N GLY A 120 16.54 0.65 -9.44
CA GLY A 120 17.46 0.79 -10.58
C GLY A 120 17.87 2.22 -10.90
#